data_AF-A0A268EIC1-F1
#
_entry.id   AF-A0A268EIC1-F1
#
_cell.length_a   1.000
_cell.length_b   1.000
_cell.length_c   1.000
_cell.angle_alpha   90.00
_cell.angle_beta   90.00
_cell.angle_gamma   90.00
#
_symmetry.space_group_name_H-M   'P 1'
#
loop_
_entity.id
_entity.type
_entity.pdbx_description
1 polymer ?
#
loop_
_entity_poly.entity_id
_entity_poly.type
_entity_poly.pdbx_seq_one_letter_code
_entity_poly.pdbx_strand_id
1 'polypeptide(L)'
;MTRVPVYIHNPGEVGLWGNEIIARVQYTSNLDYWDGGNWTNGGVGRHKGITKLRDGRYVIINGTQWQGERDYAYVVSDREALEAILSSGNEQLLKEGRFKSLRALEKLVRECQ
;
A
#
# COMPACT_ATOMS: atom_id res chain seq x y z
N MET A 1 -13.63 -4.47 12.64
CA MET A 1 -12.69 -3.69 11.81
C MET A 1 -11.28 -4.12 12.17
N THR A 2 -10.59 -4.82 11.27
CA THR A 2 -9.22 -5.31 11.49
C THR A 2 -8.22 -4.16 11.48
N ARG A 3 -7.39 -4.06 12.51
CA ARG A 3 -6.29 -3.09 12.60
C ARG A 3 -4.99 -3.80 12.32
N VAL A 4 -4.22 -3.27 11.38
CA VAL A 4 -2.96 -3.85 10.91
C VAL A 4 -1.79 -3.06 11.52
N PRO A 5 -0.76 -3.73 12.07
CA PRO A 5 0.44 -3.06 12.54
C PRO A 5 1.24 -2.49 11.37
N VAL A 6 1.74 -1.26 11.53
CA VAL A 6 2.62 -0.59 10.58
C VAL A 6 4.06 -0.68 11.06
N TYR A 7 4.92 -1.19 10.18
CA TYR A 7 6.37 -1.30 10.35
C TYR A 7 7.08 -0.19 9.56
N ILE A 8 8.30 0.15 9.96
CA ILE A 8 9.13 1.14 9.24
C ILE A 8 9.61 0.56 7.90
N HIS A 9 9.91 -0.73 7.86
CA HIS A 9 10.43 -1.44 6.70
C HIS A 9 9.53 -2.62 6.34
N ASN A 10 9.62 -3.11 5.10
CA ASN A 10 8.89 -4.30 4.65
C ASN A 10 9.43 -5.57 5.35
N PRO A 11 8.68 -6.17 6.30
CA PRO A 11 9.16 -7.33 7.07
C PRO A 11 9.41 -8.57 6.19
N GLY A 12 8.75 -8.66 5.02
CA GLY A 12 8.95 -9.77 4.08
C GLY A 12 10.31 -9.74 3.37
N GLU A 13 10.91 -8.57 3.20
CA GLU A 13 12.22 -8.41 2.56
C GLU A 13 13.37 -8.51 3.55
N VAL A 14 13.21 -7.92 4.74
CA VAL A 14 14.28 -7.91 5.76
C VAL A 14 14.28 -9.14 6.65
N GLY A 15 13.27 -10.00 6.59
CA GLY A 15 13.13 -11.19 7.44
C GLY A 15 12.92 -10.90 8.94
N LEU A 16 12.89 -9.62 9.33
CA LEU A 16 12.76 -9.15 10.71
C LEU A 16 11.31 -8.78 11.01
N TRP A 17 10.53 -9.78 11.41
CA TRP A 17 9.22 -9.61 12.04
C TRP A 17 9.41 -9.11 13.48
N GLY A 18 9.82 -7.86 13.65
CA GLY A 18 10.19 -7.37 14.99
C GLY A 18 10.64 -5.93 15.12
N ASN A 19 10.71 -5.17 14.03
CA ASN A 19 10.99 -3.73 14.16
C ASN A 19 9.75 -2.99 14.64
N GLU A 20 10.00 -1.95 15.42
CA GLU A 20 9.06 -1.11 16.13
C GLU A 20 7.75 -0.85 15.36
N ILE A 21 6.62 -1.19 15.99
CA ILE A 21 5.29 -0.84 15.49
C ILE A 21 5.12 0.66 15.68
N ILE A 22 5.25 1.42 14.59
CA ILE A 22 5.13 2.88 14.65
C ILE A 22 3.68 3.36 14.68
N ALA A 23 2.75 2.56 14.15
CA ALA A 23 1.35 2.89 14.05
C ALA A 23 0.47 1.65 13.85
N ARG A 24 -0.85 1.83 13.96
CA ARG A 24 -1.85 0.86 13.54
C ARG A 24 -2.82 1.53 12.59
N VAL A 25 -3.06 0.92 11.45
CA VAL A 25 -3.97 1.42 10.42
C VAL A 25 -5.15 0.48 10.25
N GLN A 26 -6.25 1.01 9.74
CA GLN A 26 -7.37 0.18 9.33
C GLN A 26 -6.98 -0.57 8.06
N TYR A 27 -7.30 -1.86 8.01
CA TYR A 27 -7.12 -2.68 6.81
C TYR A 27 -7.86 -2.07 5.60
N THR A 28 -7.18 -2.00 4.46
CA THR A 28 -7.74 -1.58 3.16
C THR A 28 -7.24 -2.53 2.07
N SER A 29 -8.02 -2.69 1.01
CA SER A 29 -7.68 -3.50 -0.18
C SER A 29 -7.92 -2.71 -1.48
N ASN A 30 -7.75 -1.39 -1.41
CA ASN A 30 -8.05 -0.46 -2.50
C ASN A 30 -7.03 -0.50 -3.66
N LEU A 31 -5.93 -1.24 -3.52
CA LEU A 31 -4.98 -1.49 -4.61
C LEU A 31 -5.27 -2.80 -5.35
N ASP A 32 -6.25 -3.59 -4.91
CA ASP A 32 -6.68 -4.75 -5.68
C ASP A 32 -7.27 -4.33 -7.01
N TYR A 33 -6.98 -5.07 -8.05
CA TYR A 33 -7.55 -4.90 -9.38
C TYR A 33 -8.28 -6.17 -9.79
N TRP A 34 -9.24 -6.00 -10.70
CA TRP A 34 -9.97 -7.13 -11.28
C TRP A 34 -9.13 -7.77 -12.38
N ASP A 35 -8.74 -9.03 -12.20
CA ASP A 35 -7.89 -9.76 -13.16
C ASP A 35 -8.69 -10.53 -14.24
N GLY A 36 -10.02 -10.40 -14.26
CA GLY A 36 -10.92 -11.13 -15.15
C GLY A 36 -11.69 -12.26 -14.47
N GLY A 37 -11.32 -12.65 -13.25
CA GLY A 37 -12.05 -13.63 -12.45
C GLY A 37 -12.08 -13.37 -10.95
N ASN A 38 -11.13 -12.58 -10.42
CA ASN A 38 -11.03 -12.28 -9.00
C ASN A 38 -10.49 -10.87 -8.73
N TRP A 39 -10.78 -10.34 -7.54
CA TRP A 39 -10.11 -9.14 -7.03
C TRP A 39 -8.78 -9.55 -6.40
N THR A 40 -7.67 -9.17 -7.03
CA THR A 40 -6.32 -9.56 -6.60
C THR A 40 -5.30 -8.47 -6.87
N ASN A 41 -4.14 -8.58 -6.25
CA ASN A 41 -2.95 -7.80 -6.56
C ASN A 41 -1.91 -8.65 -7.34
N GLY A 42 -2.37 -9.59 -8.18
CA GLY A 42 -1.52 -10.48 -8.97
C GLY A 42 -1.08 -11.77 -8.25
N GLY A 43 -1.71 -12.11 -7.11
CA GLY A 43 -1.41 -13.33 -6.35
C GLY A 43 -2.66 -13.91 -5.67
N VAL A 44 -2.79 -15.24 -5.69
CA VAL A 44 -3.95 -15.95 -5.12
C VAL A 44 -4.06 -15.69 -3.61
N GLY A 45 -5.19 -15.16 -3.17
CA GLY A 45 -5.48 -14.88 -1.75
C GLY A 45 -4.64 -13.76 -1.14
N ARG A 46 -4.00 -12.92 -1.97
CA ARG A 46 -3.22 -11.76 -1.52
C ARG A 46 -3.91 -10.47 -1.94
N HIS A 47 -4.01 -9.56 -0.98
CA HIS A 47 -4.66 -8.28 -1.14
C HIS A 47 -3.67 -7.17 -0.83
N LYS A 48 -3.80 -6.05 -1.53
CA LYS A 48 -2.95 -4.89 -1.28
C LYS A 48 -3.81 -3.64 -1.08
N GLY A 49 -3.39 -2.82 -0.13
CA GLY A 49 -4.01 -1.55 0.19
C GLY A 49 -2.99 -0.44 0.35
N ILE A 50 -3.44 0.79 0.21
CA ILE A 50 -2.64 1.97 0.52
C ILE A 50 -3.43 2.96 1.35
N THR A 51 -2.76 3.53 2.35
CA THR A 51 -3.29 4.56 3.21
C THR A 51 -2.25 5.63 3.51
N LYS A 52 -2.69 6.76 4.06
CA LYS A 52 -1.85 7.88 4.47
C LYS A 52 -1.94 8.06 5.98
N LEU A 53 -0.79 8.09 6.66
CA LEU A 53 -0.72 8.42 8.07
C LEU A 53 -1.02 9.90 8.30
N ARG A 54 -1.42 10.25 9.53
CA ARG A 54 -1.63 11.66 9.93
C ARG A 54 -0.37 12.50 9.79
N ASP A 55 0.79 11.85 9.90
CA ASP A 55 2.12 12.43 9.73
C ASP A 55 2.50 12.69 8.25
N GLY A 56 1.62 12.33 7.30
CA GLY A 56 1.85 12.54 5.88
C GLY A 56 2.53 11.39 5.14
N ARG A 57 3.16 10.47 5.86
CA ARG A 57 3.79 9.26 5.30
C ARG A 57 2.77 8.29 4.68
N TYR A 58 3.15 7.66 3.58
CA TYR A 58 2.35 6.63 2.92
C TYR A 58 2.67 5.24 3.46
N VAL A 59 1.63 4.40 3.52
CA VAL A 59 1.72 3.05 4.07
C VAL A 59 1.04 2.09 3.12
N ILE A 60 1.76 1.04 2.75
CA ILE A 60 1.20 -0.10 2.02
C ILE A 60 0.78 -1.16 3.03
N ILE A 61 -0.42 -1.70 2.84
CA ILE A 61 -0.99 -2.78 3.62
C ILE A 61 -0.96 -4.03 2.73
N ASN A 62 -0.33 -5.09 3.22
CA ASN A 62 -0.38 -6.42 2.61
C ASN A 62 -1.31 -7.29 3.45
N GLY A 63 -2.40 -7.70 2.81
CA GLY A 63 -3.38 -8.63 3.32
C GLY A 63 -3.21 -10.02 2.73
N THR A 64 -3.53 -11.04 3.51
CA THR A 64 -3.44 -12.43 3.07
C THR A 64 -4.58 -13.25 3.66
N GLN A 65 -5.21 -14.06 2.81
CA GLN A 65 -6.27 -14.98 3.20
C GLN A 65 -5.73 -16.36 3.62
N TRP A 66 -4.40 -16.55 3.53
CA TRP A 66 -3.76 -17.82 3.84
C TRP A 66 -3.65 -18.04 5.35
N GLN A 67 -4.11 -19.21 5.81
CA GLN A 67 -4.05 -19.60 7.20
C GLN A 67 -2.60 -19.70 7.68
N GLY A 68 -2.23 -18.89 8.67
CA GLY A 68 -0.89 -18.84 9.25
C GLY A 68 -0.04 -17.64 8.82
N GLU A 69 -0.42 -16.95 7.73
CA GLU A 69 0.16 -15.66 7.41
C GLU A 69 -0.58 -14.54 8.16
N ARG A 70 0.12 -13.43 8.44
CA ARG A 70 -0.43 -12.29 9.16
C ARG A 70 -0.48 -11.08 8.24
N ASP A 71 -1.54 -10.29 8.38
CA ASP A 71 -1.61 -8.99 7.74
C ASP A 71 -0.57 -8.05 8.36
N TYR A 72 0.15 -7.33 7.50
CA TYR A 72 1.12 -6.33 7.94
C TYR A 72 1.07 -5.12 7.01
N ALA A 73 1.53 -3.99 7.53
CA ALA A 73 1.66 -2.78 6.77
C ALA A 73 3.05 -2.19 6.96
N TYR A 74 3.55 -1.45 5.98
CA TYR A 74 4.88 -0.85 6.05
C TYR A 74 4.88 0.54 5.42
N VAL A 75 5.73 1.41 5.96
CA VAL A 75 5.94 2.75 5.40
C VAL A 75 6.68 2.65 4.09
N VAL A 76 6.22 3.44 3.12
CA VAL A 76 6.85 3.59 1.81
C VAL A 76 7.07 5.05 1.50
N SER A 77 8.01 5.31 0.59
CA SER A 77 8.22 6.64 0.03
C SER A 77 7.07 7.06 -0.90
N ASP A 78 6.93 8.37 -1.14
CA ASP A 78 5.93 8.92 -2.07
C ASP A 78 6.06 8.32 -3.47
N ARG A 79 7.30 8.07 -3.93
CA ARG A 79 7.54 7.46 -5.24
C ARG A 79 7.05 6.02 -5.30
N GLU A 80 7.40 5.20 -4.30
CA GLU A 80 6.96 3.80 -4.24
C GLU A 80 5.43 3.70 -4.10
N ALA A 81 4.83 4.59 -3.32
CA ALA A 81 3.39 4.70 -3.20
C ALA A 81 2.72 5.01 -4.55
N LEU A 82 3.31 5.93 -5.32
CA LEU A 82 2.83 6.27 -6.65
C LEU A 82 2.99 5.10 -7.62
N GLU A 83 4.18 4.48 -7.67
CA GLU A 83 4.45 3.31 -8.52
C GLU A 83 3.51 2.15 -8.20
N ALA A 84 3.19 1.92 -6.91
CA ALA A 84 2.21 0.91 -6.51
C ALA A 84 0.81 1.21 -7.05
N ILE A 85 0.33 2.46 -6.98
CA ILE A 85 -0.98 2.84 -7.52
C ILE A 85 -1.02 2.69 -9.05
N LEU A 86 0.04 3.14 -9.73
CA LEU A 86 0.16 3.03 -11.18
C LEU A 86 0.21 1.57 -11.62
N SER A 87 0.99 0.74 -10.93
CA SER A 87 1.10 -0.69 -11.22
C SER A 87 -0.21 -1.44 -10.99
N SER A 88 -1.02 -1.00 -10.03
CA SER A 88 -2.35 -1.55 -9.78
C SER A 88 -3.41 -1.06 -10.77
N GLY A 89 -3.12 -0.06 -11.61
CA GLY A 89 -4.12 0.54 -12.52
C GLY A 89 -5.22 1.34 -11.81
N ASN A 90 -5.11 1.54 -10.48
CA ASN A 90 -6.11 2.20 -9.65
C ASN A 90 -5.88 3.73 -9.59
N GLU A 91 -5.69 4.35 -10.75
CA GLU A 91 -5.42 5.79 -10.89
C GLU A 91 -6.53 6.68 -10.30
N GLN A 92 -7.73 6.13 -10.10
CA GLN A 92 -8.82 6.82 -9.42
C GLN A 92 -8.43 7.25 -8.00
N LEU A 93 -7.57 6.48 -7.31
CA LEU A 93 -7.06 6.84 -5.99
C LEU A 93 -6.28 8.15 -6.02
N LEU A 94 -5.55 8.46 -7.11
CA LEU A 94 -4.81 9.72 -7.25
C LEU A 94 -5.72 10.95 -7.32
N LYS A 95 -7.01 10.75 -7.63
CA LYS A 95 -8.02 11.83 -7.62
C LYS A 95 -8.54 12.11 -6.21
N GLU A 96 -8.36 11.19 -5.25
CA GLU A 96 -8.77 11.42 -3.88
C GLU A 96 -7.91 12.50 -3.21
N GLY A 97 -8.53 13.33 -2.37
CA GLY A 97 -7.83 14.42 -1.67
C GLY A 97 -6.63 13.95 -0.82
N ARG A 98 -6.64 12.71 -0.34
CA ARG A 98 -5.57 12.12 0.47
C ARG A 98 -4.30 11.80 -0.34
N PHE A 99 -4.45 11.53 -1.64
CA PHE A 99 -3.36 11.17 -2.55
C PHE A 99 -3.03 12.31 -3.54
N LYS A 100 -3.62 13.50 -3.37
CA LYS A 100 -3.35 14.67 -4.22
C LYS A 100 -1.85 15.02 -4.32
N SER A 101 -1.09 14.82 -3.24
CA SER A 101 0.37 15.00 -3.23
C SER A 101 1.08 14.04 -4.19
N LEU A 102 0.67 12.78 -4.25
CA LEU A 102 1.22 11.78 -5.17
C LEU A 102 0.94 12.14 -6.63
N ARG A 103 -0.25 12.66 -6.92
CA ARG A 103 -0.59 13.14 -8.26
C ARG A 103 0.27 14.33 -8.70
N ALA A 104 0.59 15.23 -7.78
CA ALA A 104 1.51 16.33 -8.06
C ALA A 104 2.93 15.80 -8.30
N LEU A 105 3.38 14.83 -7.50
CA LEU A 105 4.66 14.16 -7.68
C LEU A 105 4.75 13.44 -9.04
N GLU A 106 3.70 12.75 -9.46
CA GLU A 106 3.63 12.07 -10.76
C GLU A 106 3.90 13.04 -11.93
N LYS A 107 3.27 14.21 -11.90
CA LYS A 107 3.46 15.24 -12.93
C LYS A 107 4.91 15.72 -12.96
N LEU A 108 5.47 16.04 -11.79
CA LEU A 108 6.85 16.48 -11.67
C LEU A 108 7.86 15.44 -12.16
N VAL A 109 7.62 14.15 -11.86
CA VAL A 109 8.47 13.05 -12.32
C VAL A 109 8.40 12.89 -13.84
N ARG A 110 7.20 12.99 -14.43
CA ARG A 110 7.00 12.92 -15.89
C ARG A 110 7.59 14.13 -16.64
N GLU A 111 7.59 15.31 -16.03
CA GLU A 111 8.15 16.54 -16.63
C GLU A 111 9.69 16.59 -16.61
N CYS A 112 10.34 15.72 -15.83
CA CYS A 112 11.80 15.58 -15.80
C CYS A 112 12.36 14.49 -16.75
N GLN A 113 11.50 13.80 -17.51
CA GLN A 113 11.90 12.84 -18.57
C GLN A 113 11.90 13.49 -19.94
#